data_AF-A0A5I8LSK6-F1
#
_entry.id   AF-A0A5I8LSK6-F1
#
_cell.length_a   1.000
_cell.length_b   1.000
_cell.length_c   1.000
_cell.angle_alpha   90.00
_cell.angle_beta   90.00
_cell.angle_gamma   90.00
#
_symmetry.space_group_name_H-M   'P 1'
#
loop_
_entity.id
_entity.type
_entity.pdbx_description
1 polymer ?
#
loop_
_entity_poly.entity_id
_entity_poly.type
_entity_poly.pdbx_seq_one_letter_code
_entity_poly.pdbx_strand_id
1 'polypeptide(L)' 'GYDINASMVDSGYAWVYRFEDNAIVPGYIKYESAAQKEAKGLWADTNPVPPWQWRQANEKPRKVKGKK' A
#
# COMPACT_ATOMS: atom_id res chain seq x y z
N GLY A 1 -16.99 -16.59 4.31
CA GLY A 1 -16.84 -15.14 4.50
C GLY A 1 -16.09 -14.57 3.33
N TYR A 2 -16.51 -13.40 2.82
CA TYR A 2 -15.87 -12.75 1.67
C TYR A 2 -14.69 -11.89 2.16
N ASP A 3 -13.52 -12.05 1.56
CA ASP A 3 -12.36 -11.23 1.89
C ASP A 3 -12.41 -9.92 1.09
N ILE A 4 -13.02 -8.90 1.71
CA ILE A 4 -13.14 -7.56 1.13
C ILE A 4 -11.76 -6.93 0.89
N ASN A 5 -10.77 -7.22 1.74
CA ASN A 5 -9.44 -6.65 1.62
C ASN A 5 -8.74 -7.22 0.38
N ALA A 6 -8.83 -8.53 0.16
CA ALA A 6 -8.33 -9.16 -1.06
C ALA A 6 -8.96 -8.55 -2.32
N SER A 7 -10.29 -8.33 -2.32
CA SER A 7 -10.98 -7.73 -3.46
C SER A 7 -10.62 -6.28 -3.72
N MET A 8 -10.39 -5.48 -2.66
CA MET A 8 -9.93 -4.11 -2.82
C MET A 8 -8.54 -4.04 -3.47
N VAL A 9 -7.65 -4.96 -3.09
CA VAL A 9 -6.31 -5.06 -3.69
C VAL A 9 -6.41 -5.51 -5.15
N ASP A 10 -7.23 -6.53 -5.45
CA ASP A 10 -7.42 -7.06 -6.81
C ASP A 10 -8.09 -6.05 -7.76
N SER A 11 -8.99 -5.23 -7.23
CA SER A 11 -9.62 -4.13 -7.96
C SER A 11 -8.72 -2.90 -8.11
N GLY A 12 -7.51 -2.91 -7.52
CA GLY A 12 -6.56 -1.81 -7.59
C GLY A 12 -6.91 -0.59 -6.74
N TYR A 13 -7.78 -0.75 -5.73
CA TYR A 13 -8.14 0.33 -4.79
C TYR A 13 -7.28 0.34 -3.52
N ALA A 14 -6.49 -0.70 -3.28
CA ALA A 14 -5.67 -0.83 -2.09
C ALA A 14 -4.27 -1.38 -2.41
N TRP A 15 -3.34 -1.04 -1.52
CA TRP A 15 -1.97 -1.55 -1.52
C TRP A 15 -1.84 -2.74 -0.57
N VAL A 16 -0.96 -3.68 -0.89
CA VAL A 16 -0.59 -4.74 0.05
C VAL A 16 0.18 -4.12 1.19
N TYR A 17 -0.27 -4.34 2.42
CA TYR A 17 0.45 -3.87 3.58
C TYR A 17 1.73 -4.68 3.79
N ARG A 18 2.86 -3.97 3.80
CA ARG A 18 4.19 -4.52 4.02
C ARG A 18 4.74 -3.97 5.33
N PHE A 19 5.26 -4.87 6.16
CA PHE A 19 5.97 -4.55 7.39
C PHE A 19 7.39 -5.10 7.26
N GLU A 20 8.40 -4.25 7.46
CA GLU A 20 9.82 -4.63 7.26
C GLU A 20 10.06 -5.32 5.90
N ASP A 21 9.54 -4.71 4.82
CA ASP A 21 9.57 -5.23 3.44
C ASP A 21 8.83 -6.56 3.19
N ASN A 22 8.25 -7.16 4.23
CA ASN A 22 7.50 -8.41 4.14
C ASN A 22 6.00 -8.14 4.06
N ALA A 23 5.33 -8.72 3.05
CA ALA A 23 3.88 -8.68 2.98
C ALA A 23 3.27 -9.48 4.13
N ILE A 24 2.41 -8.85 4.93
CA ILE A 24 1.73 -9.52 6.04
C ILE A 24 0.83 -10.65 5.54
N VAL A 25 0.22 -10.46 4.37
CA VAL A 25 -0.59 -11.47 3.70
C VAL A 25 0.03 -11.74 2.32
N PRO A 26 0.90 -12.76 2.18
CA PRO A 26 1.56 -13.08 0.91
C PRO A 26 0.58 -13.35 -0.23
N GLY A 27 -0.60 -13.88 0.11
CA GLY A 27 -1.68 -14.13 -0.85
C GLY A 27 -2.24 -12.88 -1.52
N TYR A 28 -1.96 -11.67 -1.02
CA TYR A 28 -2.41 -10.43 -1.68
C TYR A 28 -1.42 -9.92 -2.72
N ILE A 29 -0.16 -10.39 -2.72
CA ILE A 29 0.85 -9.98 -3.71
C ILE A 29 0.38 -10.32 -5.13
N LYS A 30 -0.27 -11.48 -5.32
CA LYS A 30 -0.83 -11.88 -6.62
C LYS A 30 -1.95 -10.95 -7.10
N TYR A 31 -2.79 -10.47 -6.18
CA TYR A 31 -3.89 -9.54 -6.50
C TYR A 31 -3.33 -8.15 -6.84
N GLU A 32 -2.31 -7.70 -6.11
CA GLU A 32 -1.60 -6.45 -6.40
C GLU A 32 -0.95 -6.49 -7.79
N SER A 33 -0.28 -7.61 -8.11
CA SER A 33 0.35 -7.80 -9.41
C SER A 33 -0.68 -7.88 -10.55
N ALA A 34 -1.84 -8.49 -10.33
CA ALA A 34 -2.93 -8.51 -11.30
C ALA A 34 -3.48 -7.10 -11.55
N ALA A 35 -3.76 -6.37 -10.48
CA ALA A 35 -4.26 -4.99 -10.55
C ALA A 35 -3.26 -4.05 -11.25
N GLN A 36 -1.95 -4.23 -11.02
CA GLN A 36 -0.88 -3.51 -11.73
C GLN A 36 -0.86 -3.80 -13.23
N LYS A 37 -0.89 -5.08 -13.61
CA LYS A 37 -0.87 -5.50 -15.03
C LYS A 37 -2.09 -4.99 -15.79
N GLU A 38 -3.23 -4.94 -15.13
CA GLU A 38 -4.49 -4.46 -15.71
C GLU A 38 -4.67 -2.94 -15.55
N ALA A 39 -3.68 -2.22 -14.98
CA ALA A 39 -3.72 -0.79 -14.73
C ALA A 39 -5.02 -0.33 -14.05
N LYS A 40 -5.50 -1.11 -13.06
CA LYS A 40 -6.76 -0.85 -12.35
C LYS A 40 -6.61 0.22 -11.29
N GLY A 41 -7.58 1.13 -11.18
CA GLY A 41 -7.71 2.05 -10.06
C GLY A 41 -6.45 2.90 -9.84
N LEU A 42 -5.79 2.73 -8.68
CA LEU A 42 -4.54 3.42 -8.33
C LEU A 42 -3.41 3.13 -9.33
N TRP A 43 -3.43 1.96 -9.98
CA TRP A 43 -2.39 1.54 -10.94
C TRP A 43 -2.59 2.09 -12.35
N ALA A 44 -3.66 2.85 -12.61
CA ALA A 44 -3.83 3.60 -13.85
C ALA A 44 -2.86 4.79 -13.93
N ASP A 45 -2.35 5.25 -12.78
CA ASP A 45 -1.31 6.28 -12.71
C ASP A 45 0.05 5.70 -13.12
N THR A 46 0.88 6.51 -13.78
CA THR A 46 2.22 6.14 -14.25
C THR A 46 3.20 5.91 -13.10
N ASN A 47 2.99 6.55 -11.95
CA ASN A 47 3.86 6.38 -10.78
C ASN A 47 3.06 6.39 -9.46
N PRO A 48 2.33 5.31 -9.16
CA PRO A 48 1.50 5.25 -7.97
C PRO A 48 2.40 5.17 -6.72
N VAL A 49 2.27 6.15 -5.83
CA VAL A 49 3.05 6.23 -4.60
C VAL A 49 2.34 5.45 -3.49
N PRO A 50 3.00 4.48 -2.84
CA PRO A 50 2.38 3.76 -1.76
C PRO A 50 2.10 4.66 -0.55
N PRO A 51 1.05 4.35 0.24
CA PRO A 51 0.63 5.21 1.34
C PRO A 51 1.69 5.35 2.43
N TRP A 52 2.56 4.36 2.65
CA TRP A 52 3.67 4.49 3.61
C TRP A 52 4.75 5.47 3.15
N GLN A 53 5.07 5.49 1.86
CA GLN A 53 6.03 6.44 1.28
C GLN A 53 5.44 7.86 1.27
N TRP A 54 4.15 7.99 0.92
CA TRP A 54 3.45 9.27 1.02
C TRP A 54 3.41 9.78 2.46
N ARG A 55 3.12 8.90 3.43
CA ARG A 55 3.15 9.25 4.86
C ARG A 55 4.53 9.74 5.27
N GLN A 56 5.60 9.01 4.97
CA GLN A 56 6.96 9.45 5.31
C GLN A 56 7.32 10.81 4.69
N ALA A 57 6.91 11.06 3.44
CA ALA A 57 7.17 12.33 2.77
C ALA A 57 6.35 13.51 3.35
N ASN A 58 5.16 13.24 3.89
CA ASN A 58 4.24 14.25 4.43
C ASN A 58 4.17 14.28 5.95
N GLU A 59 4.92 13.41 6.62
CA GLU A 59 5.02 13.39 8.06
C GLU A 59 5.70 14.69 8.50
N LYS A 60 4.91 15.54 9.17
CA LYS A 60 5.47 16.71 9.86
C LYS A 60 6.59 16.19 10.75
N PRO A 61 7.78 16.81 10.73
CA PRO A 61 8.90 16.34 11.54
C PRO A 61 8.41 16.16 12.96
N ARG A 62 8.44 14.90 13.44
CA ARG A 62 8.09 14.59 14.83
C ARG A 62 8.95 15.52 15.67
N LYS A 63 8.33 16.46 16.39
CA LYS A 63 9.05 17.23 17.40
C LYS A 63 9.54 16.21 18.43
N VAL A 64 10.80 15.78 18.29
CA VAL A 64 11.47 15.00 19.32
C VAL A 64 11.54 15.93 20.52
N LYS A 65 10.62 15.76 21.48
CA LYS A 65 10.76 16.41 22.78
C LYS A 65 12.04 15.85 23.38
N GLY A 66 13.10 16.67 23.37
CA GLY A 66 14.36 16.35 24.01
C GLY A 66 14.08 15.85 25.42
N LYS A 67 14.56 14.63 25.71
CA LYS A 67 14.66 14.14 27.07
C LYS A 67 15.62 15.08 27.79
N LYS A 68 15.11 15.81 28.79
CA LYS A 68 15.94 16.44 29.81
C LYS A 68 16.42 15.36 30.77
#